data_AF-A0AAE3HH68-F1
#
_entry.id   AF-A0AAE3HH68-F1
#
_cell.length_a   1.000
_cell.length_b   1.000
_cell.length_c   1.000
_cell.angle_alpha   90.00
_cell.angle_beta   90.00
_cell.angle_gamma   90.00
#
_symmetry.space_group_name_H-M   'P 1'
#
loop_
_entity.id
_entity.type
_entity.pdbx_description
1 polymer ?
#
loop_
_entity_poly.entity_id
_entity_poly.type
_entity_poly.pdbx_seq_one_letter_code
_entity_poly.pdbx_strand_id
1 'polypeptide(L)'
;MATNKNDKANTSRTHNGIKLTKAQQRFCDAYLADPERNGTRVYKQLHPKVNDKTARANASRMLANANVSAYVEQKEQEIHDRLMAQYEANEDNIIRELSAMAFARLSDFMYWGPEGISLRDCKTLDAMQQAGIVELRQTRDSVSVKLQKREALYLLGQRLGLFNNDGNTEQRVKVYINHDLSAADEQ
;
A
#
# COMPACT_ATOMS: atom_id res chain seq x y z
N MET A 1 -39.02 -30.19 40.26
CA MET A 1 -37.63 -30.21 39.75
C MET A 1 -37.54 -29.21 38.60
N ALA A 2 -36.84 -28.09 38.80
CA ALA A 2 -36.74 -27.02 37.82
C ALA A 2 -35.74 -27.41 36.71
N THR A 3 -36.19 -27.42 35.45
CA THR A 3 -35.34 -27.62 34.28
C THR A 3 -34.67 -26.30 33.88
N ASN A 4 -33.33 -26.32 33.89
CA ASN A 4 -32.46 -25.21 33.52
C ASN A 4 -32.61 -24.88 32.01
N LYS A 5 -32.90 -23.61 31.70
CA LYS A 5 -33.29 -23.10 30.37
C LYS A 5 -32.11 -22.52 29.55
N ASN A 6 -30.86 -22.85 29.86
CA ASN A 6 -29.70 -22.19 29.23
C ASN A 6 -28.98 -22.96 28.10
N ASP A 7 -29.47 -24.12 27.65
CA ASP A 7 -28.74 -24.97 26.68
C ASP A 7 -29.13 -24.80 25.20
N LYS A 8 -29.71 -23.68 24.77
CA LYS A 8 -30.09 -23.51 23.35
C LYS A 8 -29.36 -22.37 22.64
N ALA A 9 -28.53 -22.79 21.67
CA ALA A 9 -28.08 -22.08 20.47
C ALA A 9 -26.71 -21.38 20.49
N ASN A 10 -25.62 -22.12 20.74
CA ASN A 10 -24.28 -21.72 20.28
C ASN A 10 -23.70 -22.74 19.29
N THR A 11 -24.36 -22.90 18.14
CA THR A 11 -23.82 -23.72 17.04
C THR A 11 -22.71 -22.94 16.36
N SER A 12 -21.47 -23.33 16.66
CA SER A 12 -20.24 -22.79 16.07
C SER A 12 -20.15 -23.09 14.57
N ARG A 13 -19.76 -22.10 13.77
CA ARG A 13 -19.39 -22.32 12.35
C ARG A 13 -17.87 -22.46 12.26
N THR A 14 -17.42 -23.40 11.45
CA THR A 14 -16.00 -23.58 11.10
C THR A 14 -15.71 -22.83 9.81
N HIS A 15 -14.75 -21.91 9.83
CA HIS A 15 -14.24 -21.24 8.63
C HIS A 15 -12.76 -21.61 8.51
N ASN A 16 -12.38 -22.37 7.47
CA ASN A 16 -11.02 -22.89 7.28
C ASN A 16 -10.38 -23.49 8.55
N GLY A 17 -11.14 -24.29 9.29
CA GLY A 17 -10.68 -24.93 10.53
C GLY A 17 -10.78 -24.07 11.80
N ILE A 18 -11.00 -22.77 11.68
CA ILE A 18 -11.21 -21.87 12.82
C ILE A 18 -12.67 -21.95 13.28
N LYS A 19 -12.87 -22.32 14.55
CA LYS A 19 -14.21 -22.49 15.14
C LYS A 19 -14.62 -21.21 15.87
N LEU A 20 -15.59 -20.49 15.31
CA LEU A 20 -16.16 -19.28 15.91
C LEU A 20 -17.59 -19.51 16.39
N THR A 21 -17.93 -18.87 17.50
CA THR A 21 -19.32 -18.66 17.91
C THR A 21 -20.00 -17.67 16.96
N LYS A 22 -21.34 -17.69 16.89
CA LYS A 22 -22.10 -16.71 16.08
C LYS A 22 -21.81 -15.27 16.49
N ALA A 23 -21.62 -15.01 17.79
CA ALA A 23 -21.32 -13.68 18.31
C ALA A 23 -19.92 -13.21 17.88
N GLN A 24 -18.91 -14.09 17.98
CA GLN A 24 -17.56 -13.81 17.49
C GLN A 24 -17.55 -13.55 15.99
N GLN A 25 -18.24 -14.38 15.20
CA GLN A 25 -18.31 -14.19 13.75
C GLN A 25 -18.92 -12.82 13.40
N ARG A 26 -20.06 -12.46 14.00
CA ARG A 26 -20.67 -11.13 13.79
C ARG A 26 -19.75 -9.99 14.20
N PHE A 27 -18.99 -10.16 15.28
CA PHE A 27 -17.99 -9.17 15.68
C PHE A 27 -16.88 -9.04 14.64
N CYS A 28 -16.32 -10.16 14.17
CA CYS A 28 -15.25 -10.15 13.16
C CYS A 28 -15.72 -9.50 11.86
N ASP A 29 -16.90 -9.88 11.35
CA ASP A 29 -17.42 -9.35 10.09
C ASP A 29 -17.67 -7.84 10.18
N ALA A 30 -18.24 -7.37 11.30
CA ALA A 30 -18.43 -5.93 11.54
C ALA A 30 -17.10 -5.19 11.74
N TYR A 31 -16.12 -5.82 12.39
CA TYR A 31 -14.77 -5.28 12.56
C TYR A 31 -14.05 -5.11 11.23
N LEU A 32 -14.13 -6.11 10.35
CA LEU A 32 -13.55 -6.09 9.01
C LEU A 32 -14.28 -5.14 8.04
N ALA A 33 -15.52 -4.76 8.34
CA ALA A 33 -16.26 -3.73 7.60
C ALA A 33 -16.00 -2.32 8.14
N ASP A 34 -15.43 -2.19 9.34
CA ASP A 34 -15.15 -0.91 9.97
C ASP A 34 -13.95 -0.21 9.31
N PRO A 35 -14.10 1.01 8.76
CA PRO A 35 -13.01 1.70 8.04
C PRO A 35 -11.77 1.97 8.89
N GLU A 36 -11.93 2.10 10.21
CA GLU A 36 -10.84 2.40 11.16
C GLU A 36 -10.45 1.18 11.99
N ARG A 37 -11.06 0.01 11.74
CA ARG A 37 -10.86 -1.20 12.55
C ARG A 37 -11.07 -0.92 14.05
N ASN A 38 -12.10 -0.15 14.38
CA ASN A 38 -12.36 0.25 15.77
C ASN A 38 -13.23 -0.77 16.52
N GLY A 39 -12.60 -1.66 17.28
CA GLY A 39 -13.30 -2.72 18.01
C GLY A 39 -14.31 -2.21 19.04
N THR A 40 -14.06 -1.06 19.70
CA THR A 40 -14.99 -0.50 20.69
C THR A 40 -16.27 -0.01 20.03
N ARG A 41 -16.14 0.70 18.90
CA ARG A 41 -17.27 1.19 18.10
C ARG A 41 -18.10 0.03 17.56
N VAL A 42 -17.44 -0.97 16.98
CA VAL A 42 -18.07 -2.20 16.48
C VAL A 42 -18.83 -2.94 17.59
N TYR A 43 -18.22 -3.09 18.77
CA TYR A 43 -18.87 -3.77 19.88
C TYR A 43 -20.12 -3.02 20.36
N LYS A 44 -20.09 -1.68 20.44
CA LYS A 44 -21.28 -0.87 20.79
C LYS A 44 -22.38 -1.01 19.76
N GLN A 45 -22.06 -1.01 18.47
CA GLN A 45 -23.05 -1.19 17.41
C GLN A 45 -23.77 -2.55 17.52
N LEU A 46 -23.03 -3.61 17.84
CA LEU A 46 -23.58 -4.95 18.05
C LEU A 46 -24.33 -5.10 19.38
N HIS A 47 -24.00 -4.28 20.38
CA HIS A 47 -24.56 -4.33 21.73
C HIS A 47 -24.98 -2.92 22.24
N PRO A 48 -26.06 -2.31 21.71
CA PRO A 48 -26.38 -0.90 21.96
C PRO A 48 -26.61 -0.49 23.43
N LYS A 49 -26.86 -1.45 24.31
CA LYS A 49 -27.12 -1.21 25.75
C LYS A 49 -25.85 -1.11 26.60
N VAL A 50 -24.66 -1.35 26.04
CA VAL A 50 -23.40 -1.30 26.82
C VAL A 50 -22.78 0.09 26.81
N ASN A 51 -22.23 0.51 27.95
CA ASN A 51 -21.44 1.74 28.03
C ASN A 51 -20.05 1.57 27.41
N ASP A 52 -19.37 2.69 27.18
CA ASP A 52 -18.08 2.74 26.46
C ASP A 52 -16.99 1.93 27.15
N LYS A 53 -16.92 2.02 28.49
CA LYS A 53 -15.94 1.27 29.29
C LYS A 53 -16.12 -0.24 29.11
N THR A 54 -17.38 -0.69 29.11
CA THR A 54 -17.75 -2.10 28.94
C THR A 54 -17.50 -2.54 27.50
N ALA A 55 -17.85 -1.73 26.51
CA ALA A 55 -17.58 -2.02 25.11
C ALA A 55 -16.08 -2.20 24.85
N ARG A 56 -15.26 -1.26 25.34
CA ARG A 56 -13.80 -1.30 25.18
C ARG A 56 -13.20 -2.57 25.78
N ALA A 57 -13.58 -2.90 27.01
CA ALA A 57 -13.08 -4.09 27.70
C ALA A 57 -13.48 -5.40 26.98
N ASN A 58 -14.73 -5.50 26.50
CA ASN A 58 -15.19 -6.69 25.79
C ASN A 58 -14.60 -6.79 24.38
N ALA A 59 -14.51 -5.67 23.64
CA ALA A 59 -13.87 -5.64 22.33
C ALA A 59 -12.40 -6.09 22.40
N SER A 60 -11.66 -5.60 23.40
CA SER A 60 -10.28 -6.02 23.64
C SER A 60 -10.19 -7.52 23.94
N ARG A 61 -11.08 -8.07 24.77
CA ARG A 61 -11.12 -9.53 25.01
C ARG A 61 -11.50 -10.33 23.77
N MET A 62 -12.36 -9.79 22.90
CA MET A 62 -12.74 -10.44 21.65
C MET A 62 -11.54 -10.52 20.70
N LEU A 63 -10.82 -9.41 20.52
CA LEU A 63 -9.64 -9.34 19.66
C LEU A 63 -8.46 -10.17 20.21
N ALA A 64 -8.35 -10.31 21.53
CA ALA A 64 -7.34 -11.19 22.16
C ALA A 64 -7.67 -12.69 22.08
N ASN A 65 -8.89 -13.06 21.64
CA ASN A 65 -9.24 -14.46 21.49
C ASN A 65 -8.53 -15.05 20.27
N ALA A 66 -7.78 -16.15 20.46
CA ALA A 66 -6.96 -16.76 19.42
C ALA A 66 -7.72 -17.06 18.12
N ASN A 67 -8.94 -17.62 18.22
CA ASN A 67 -9.74 -17.94 17.04
C ASN A 67 -10.25 -16.68 16.32
N VAL A 68 -10.63 -15.64 17.08
CA VAL A 68 -11.04 -14.35 16.49
C VAL A 68 -9.87 -13.69 15.79
N SER A 69 -8.72 -13.61 16.46
CA SER A 69 -7.49 -13.03 15.91
C SER A 69 -7.09 -13.74 14.62
N ALA A 70 -7.02 -15.08 14.65
CA ALA A 70 -6.67 -15.87 13.48
C ALA A 70 -7.66 -15.69 12.31
N TYR A 71 -8.96 -15.58 12.60
CA TYR A 71 -9.96 -15.34 11.56
C TYR A 71 -9.83 -13.95 10.93
N VAL A 72 -9.61 -12.92 11.75
CA VAL A 72 -9.39 -11.54 11.26
C VAL A 72 -8.14 -11.49 10.39
N GLU A 73 -7.03 -12.02 10.88
CA GLU A 73 -5.75 -12.07 10.14
C GLU A 73 -5.89 -12.80 8.81
N GLN A 74 -6.52 -13.98 8.81
CA GLN A 74 -6.78 -14.73 7.57
C GLN A 74 -7.62 -13.91 6.58
N LYS A 75 -8.66 -13.22 7.06
CA LYS A 75 -9.50 -12.38 6.19
C LYS A 75 -8.78 -11.16 5.66
N GLU A 76 -7.92 -10.55 6.46
CA GLU A 76 -7.08 -9.44 6.01
C GLU A 76 -6.07 -9.91 4.96
N GLN A 77 -5.49 -11.11 5.11
CA GLN A 77 -4.65 -11.72 4.09
C GLN A 77 -5.44 -12.03 2.81
N GLU A 78 -6.64 -12.61 2.90
CA GLU A 78 -7.49 -12.86 1.73
C GLU A 78 -7.85 -11.56 0.99
N ILE A 79 -8.15 -10.48 1.73
CA ILE A 79 -8.39 -9.15 1.15
C ILE A 79 -7.12 -8.64 0.47
N HIS A 80 -5.97 -8.75 1.14
CA HIS A 80 -4.67 -8.35 0.61
C HIS A 80 -4.36 -9.08 -0.70
N ASP A 81 -4.38 -10.41 -0.70
CA ASP A 81 -4.08 -11.25 -1.86
C ASP A 81 -5.03 -10.97 -3.02
N ARG A 82 -6.33 -10.78 -2.72
CA ARG A 82 -7.32 -10.41 -3.73
C ARG A 82 -7.00 -9.05 -4.36
N LEU A 83 -6.62 -8.05 -3.56
CA LEU A 83 -6.25 -6.74 -4.08
C LEU A 83 -4.96 -6.82 -4.90
N MET A 84 -3.96 -7.55 -4.42
CA MET A 84 -2.71 -7.78 -5.16
C MET A 84 -2.99 -8.43 -6.51
N ALA A 85 -3.83 -9.46 -6.57
CA ALA A 85 -4.23 -10.10 -7.82
C ALA A 85 -5.07 -9.16 -8.72
N GLN A 86 -6.03 -8.43 -8.14
CA GLN A 86 -6.92 -7.53 -8.90
C GLN A 86 -6.16 -6.38 -9.59
N TYR A 87 -5.12 -5.87 -8.94
CA TYR A 87 -4.32 -4.75 -9.47
C TYR A 87 -3.00 -5.20 -10.10
N GLU A 88 -2.77 -6.52 -10.24
CA GLU A 88 -1.47 -7.08 -10.63
C GLU A 88 -0.31 -6.48 -9.81
N ALA A 89 -0.59 -6.08 -8.57
CA ALA A 89 0.36 -5.47 -7.68
C ALA A 89 1.24 -6.57 -7.11
N ASN A 90 2.44 -6.67 -7.64
CA ASN A 90 3.52 -7.50 -7.15
C ASN A 90 4.79 -6.66 -7.07
N GLU A 91 5.82 -7.22 -6.44
CA GLU A 91 7.07 -6.49 -6.20
C GLU A 91 7.68 -5.95 -7.51
N ASP A 92 7.74 -6.79 -8.55
CA ASP A 92 8.33 -6.41 -9.84
C ASP A 92 7.58 -5.26 -10.50
N ASN A 93 6.23 -5.30 -10.48
CA ASN A 93 5.39 -4.25 -11.05
C ASN A 93 5.50 -2.94 -10.25
N ILE A 94 5.55 -3.02 -8.92
CA ILE A 94 5.73 -1.84 -8.06
C ILE A 94 7.12 -1.23 -8.28
N ILE A 95 8.17 -2.04 -8.34
CA ILE A 95 9.54 -1.57 -8.61
C ILE A 95 9.63 -0.95 -10.00
N ARG A 96 9.02 -1.57 -11.00
CA ARG A 96 8.96 -1.05 -12.38
C ARG A 96 8.32 0.33 -12.42
N GLU A 97 7.17 0.49 -11.76
CA GLU A 97 6.45 1.76 -11.71
C GLU A 97 7.23 2.84 -10.95
N LEU A 98 7.76 2.50 -9.77
CA LEU A 98 8.61 3.43 -9.01
C LEU A 98 9.86 3.82 -9.82
N SER A 99 10.46 2.90 -10.55
CA SER A 99 11.62 3.19 -11.42
C SER A 99 11.24 4.15 -12.54
N ALA A 100 10.09 3.92 -13.18
CA ALA A 100 9.55 4.81 -14.20
C ALA A 100 9.37 6.24 -13.66
N MET A 101 8.75 6.39 -12.48
CA MET A 101 8.58 7.68 -11.82
C MET A 101 9.90 8.34 -11.41
N ALA A 102 10.82 7.57 -10.85
CA ALA A 102 12.12 8.03 -10.37
C ALA A 102 12.99 8.58 -11.51
N PHE A 103 12.94 7.92 -12.67
CA PHE A 103 13.83 8.21 -13.79
C PHE A 103 13.18 8.96 -14.96
N ALA A 104 11.86 9.20 -14.93
CA ALA A 104 11.16 10.04 -15.91
C ALA A 104 11.88 11.37 -16.11
N ARG A 105 12.02 11.87 -17.35
CA ARG A 105 12.81 13.09 -17.62
C ARG A 105 11.91 14.20 -18.12
N LEU A 106 12.12 15.43 -17.63
CA LEU A 106 11.35 16.58 -18.12
C LEU A 106 11.58 16.80 -19.63
N SER A 107 12.77 16.44 -20.12
CA SER A 107 13.15 16.51 -21.54
C SER A 107 12.31 15.63 -22.44
N ASP A 108 11.60 14.64 -21.90
CA ASP A 108 10.72 13.77 -22.69
C ASP A 108 9.45 14.54 -23.09
N PHE A 109 9.08 15.59 -22.35
CA PHE A 109 7.82 16.34 -22.54
C PHE A 109 8.02 17.73 -23.13
N MET A 110 9.19 18.32 -22.97
CA MET A 110 9.43 19.71 -23.41
C MET A 110 10.86 19.93 -23.90
N TYR A 111 11.00 20.91 -24.78
CA TYR A 111 12.26 21.57 -25.08
C TYR A 111 12.42 22.79 -24.17
N TRP A 112 13.64 23.04 -23.73
CA TRP A 112 14.02 24.29 -23.07
C TRP A 112 15.32 24.80 -23.68
N GLY A 113 15.41 26.11 -23.87
CA GLY A 113 16.60 26.75 -24.45
C GLY A 113 16.52 28.27 -24.37
N PRO A 114 17.42 28.98 -25.07
CA PRO A 114 17.44 30.45 -25.10
C PRO A 114 16.11 31.08 -25.53
N GLU A 115 15.37 30.38 -26.41
CA GLU A 115 14.06 30.79 -26.94
C GLU A 115 12.89 30.45 -26.00
N GLY A 116 13.16 29.94 -24.79
CA GLY A 116 12.15 29.58 -23.80
C GLY A 116 11.79 28.09 -23.81
N ILE A 117 10.54 27.79 -23.40
CA ILE A 117 10.03 26.43 -23.21
C ILE A 117 8.98 26.13 -24.28
N SER A 118 9.08 24.97 -24.93
CA SER A 118 8.05 24.47 -25.86
C SER A 118 7.76 23.00 -25.62
N LEU A 119 6.52 22.55 -25.86
CA LEU A 119 6.13 21.16 -25.66
C LEU A 119 6.60 20.26 -26.81
N ARG A 120 6.93 19.01 -26.48
CA ARG A 120 7.13 17.95 -27.47
C ARG A 120 5.79 17.33 -27.87
N ASP A 121 5.74 16.71 -29.04
CA ASP A 121 4.62 15.83 -29.37
C ASP A 121 4.67 14.59 -28.48
N CYS A 122 3.64 14.43 -27.65
CA CYS A 122 3.54 13.34 -26.68
C CYS A 122 2.91 12.06 -27.24
N LYS A 123 2.56 12.01 -28.54
CA LYS A 123 1.93 10.82 -29.17
C LYS A 123 2.80 9.57 -29.12
N THR A 124 4.12 9.73 -28.99
CA THR A 124 5.08 8.62 -29.00
C THR A 124 5.61 8.26 -27.62
N LEU A 125 5.07 8.85 -26.54
CA LEU A 125 5.51 8.53 -25.18
C LEU A 125 5.09 7.13 -24.79
N ASP A 126 6.03 6.34 -24.30
CA ASP A 126 5.74 5.02 -23.75
C ASP A 126 5.13 5.12 -22.33
N ALA A 127 4.62 3.99 -21.83
CA ALA A 127 4.00 3.92 -20.51
C ALA A 127 4.98 4.30 -19.38
N MET A 128 6.28 4.02 -19.55
CA MET A 128 7.31 4.31 -18.56
C MET A 128 7.60 5.82 -18.48
N GLN A 129 7.63 6.50 -19.61
CA GLN A 129 7.78 7.94 -19.68
C GLN A 129 6.57 8.65 -19.06
N GLN A 130 5.36 8.15 -19.33
CA GLN A 130 4.13 8.74 -18.79
C GLN A 130 3.97 8.54 -17.28
N ALA A 131 4.45 7.42 -16.73
CA ALA A 131 4.30 7.06 -15.31
C ALA A 131 4.81 8.15 -14.34
N GLY A 132 5.82 8.92 -14.73
CA GLY A 132 6.37 9.99 -13.89
C GLY A 132 5.50 11.24 -13.74
N ILE A 133 4.44 11.39 -14.55
CA ILE A 133 3.56 12.56 -14.54
C ILE A 133 2.55 12.45 -13.41
N VAL A 134 2.55 13.43 -12.50
CA VAL A 134 1.61 13.51 -11.37
C VAL A 134 0.58 14.62 -11.57
N GLU A 135 0.91 15.65 -12.33
CA GLU A 135 -0.03 16.73 -12.67
C GLU A 135 0.30 17.31 -14.05
N LEU A 136 -0.75 17.49 -14.86
CA LEU A 136 -0.73 18.31 -16.07
C LEU A 136 -1.73 19.46 -15.87
N ARG A 137 -1.27 20.69 -16.08
CA ARG A 137 -2.12 21.88 -15.97
C ARG A 137 -1.94 22.74 -17.20
N GLN A 138 -3.05 23.05 -17.86
CA GLN A 138 -3.09 24.02 -18.95
C GLN A 138 -3.87 25.25 -18.49
N THR A 139 -3.30 26.42 -18.75
CA THR A 139 -3.97 27.72 -18.60
C THR A 139 -4.08 28.38 -19.97
N ARG A 140 -4.61 29.61 -20.01
CA ARG A 140 -4.68 30.39 -21.25
C ARG A 140 -3.28 30.63 -21.86
N ASP A 141 -2.26 30.79 -21.01
CA ASP A 141 -0.94 31.27 -21.42
C ASP A 141 0.20 30.29 -21.10
N SER A 142 -0.09 29.16 -20.46
CA SER A 142 0.96 28.22 -20.04
C SER A 142 0.51 26.77 -19.92
N VAL A 143 1.48 25.86 -20.03
CA VAL A 143 1.34 24.45 -19.69
C VAL A 143 2.38 24.10 -18.63
N SER A 144 1.96 23.42 -17.56
CA SER A 144 2.81 22.96 -16.47
C SER A 144 2.73 21.44 -16.33
N VAL A 145 3.90 20.82 -16.15
CA VAL A 145 4.07 19.38 -15.94
C VAL A 145 4.77 19.18 -14.59
N LYS A 146 4.15 18.39 -13.70
CA LYS A 146 4.73 18.04 -12.41
C LYS A 146 5.15 16.57 -12.39
N LEU A 147 6.40 16.32 -12.03
CA LEU A 147 6.95 14.98 -11.83
C LEU A 147 7.23 14.74 -10.34
N GLN A 148 7.05 13.51 -9.85
CA GLN A 148 7.31 13.15 -8.44
C GLN A 148 8.47 12.16 -8.31
N LYS A 149 9.68 12.61 -8.62
CA LYS A 149 10.88 11.76 -8.60
C LYS A 149 11.42 11.44 -7.21
N ARG A 150 11.39 12.42 -6.30
CA ARG A 150 12.07 12.34 -5.00
C ARG A 150 11.53 11.18 -4.15
N GLU A 151 10.20 11.07 -4.07
CA GLU A 151 9.55 10.00 -3.31
C GLU A 151 9.86 8.63 -3.90
N ALA A 152 9.79 8.51 -5.23
CA ALA A 152 10.08 7.27 -5.92
C ALA A 152 11.53 6.80 -5.73
N LEU A 153 12.50 7.73 -5.83
CA LEU A 153 13.92 7.45 -5.56
C LEU A 153 14.15 7.06 -4.09
N TYR A 154 13.46 7.70 -3.15
CA TYR A 154 13.55 7.37 -1.73
C TYR A 154 13.05 5.94 -1.46
N LEU A 155 11.85 5.60 -1.95
CA LEU A 155 11.26 4.26 -1.77
C LEU A 155 12.12 3.17 -2.43
N LEU A 156 12.64 3.42 -3.64
CA LEU A 156 13.55 2.50 -4.32
C LEU A 156 14.86 2.32 -3.54
N GLY A 157 15.50 3.41 -3.12
CA GLY A 157 16.74 3.31 -2.35
C GLY A 157 16.52 2.62 -1.00
N GLN A 158 15.37 2.81 -0.36
CA GLN A 158 15.00 2.06 0.85
C GLN A 158 14.85 0.56 0.56
N ARG A 159 14.17 0.18 -0.53
CA ARG A 159 14.02 -1.23 -0.94
C ARG A 159 15.37 -1.88 -1.25
N LEU A 160 16.28 -1.13 -1.87
CA LEU A 160 17.62 -1.58 -2.25
C LEU A 160 18.64 -1.53 -1.10
N GLY A 161 18.25 -1.08 0.09
CA GLY A 161 19.17 -0.90 1.22
C GLY A 161 20.23 0.17 1.00
N LEU A 162 19.97 1.12 0.09
CA LEU A 162 20.84 2.25 -0.19
C LEU A 162 20.71 3.38 0.84
N PHE A 163 19.83 3.29 1.83
CA PHE A 163 19.76 4.29 2.89
C PHE A 163 19.87 3.61 4.25
N ASN A 164 20.80 4.07 5.09
CA ASN A 164 20.89 3.64 6.47
C ASN A 164 19.90 4.45 7.30
N ASN A 165 19.19 3.82 8.25
CA ASN A 165 18.27 4.49 9.17
C ASN A 165 18.98 5.27 10.29
N ASP A 166 20.30 5.41 10.18
CA ASP A 166 21.19 5.74 11.30
C ASP A 166 21.45 7.26 11.40
N GLY A 167 20.77 8.08 10.60
CA GLY A 167 20.91 9.54 10.60
C GLY A 167 22.24 10.06 10.04
N ASN A 168 23.13 9.19 9.57
CA ASN A 168 24.37 9.58 8.90
C ASN A 168 24.13 9.70 7.39
N THR A 169 23.96 10.93 6.91
CA THR A 169 23.60 11.26 5.52
C THR A 169 24.75 11.21 4.52
N GLU A 170 25.98 10.92 4.96
CA GLU A 170 27.11 10.73 4.05
C GLU A 170 27.19 9.29 3.56
N GLN A 171 26.47 8.99 2.48
CA GLN A 171 26.83 7.87 1.63
C GLN A 171 27.72 8.34 0.49
N ARG A 172 28.97 7.86 0.50
CA ARG A 172 29.84 7.89 -0.68
C ARG A 172 29.38 6.75 -1.59
N VAL A 173 28.53 7.06 -2.57
CA VAL A 173 28.24 6.12 -3.67
C VAL A 173 29.56 5.92 -4.43
N LYS A 174 30.17 4.73 -4.29
CA LYS A 174 31.28 4.33 -5.15
C LYS A 174 30.74 4.06 -6.55
N VAL A 175 30.77 5.06 -7.40
CA VAL A 175 30.51 4.89 -8.84
C VAL A 175 31.75 4.27 -9.45
N TYR A 176 31.66 3.02 -9.87
CA TYR A 176 32.68 2.41 -10.72
C TYR A 176 32.42 2.86 -12.15
N ILE A 177 33.17 3.87 -12.59
CA ILE A 177 33.23 4.21 -14.02
C ILE A 177 34.24 3.23 -14.63
N ASN A 178 33.75 2.19 -15.31
CA ASN A 178 34.60 1.36 -16.15
C ASN A 178 35.08 2.22 -17.32
N HIS A 179 36.28 2.77 -17.19
CA HIS A 179 37.00 3.36 -18.31
C HIS A 179 37.70 2.22 -19.09
N ASP A 180 36.92 1.32 -19.68
CA ASP A 180 37.43 0.41 -20.71
C ASP A 180 36.88 0.85 -22.06
N LEU A 181 37.56 1.84 -22.62
CA LEU A 181 37.68 2.06 -24.05
C LEU A 181 39.15 1.79 -24.39
N SER A 182 39.58 0.53 -24.28
CA SER A 182 40.85 0.11 -24.84
C SER A 182 40.63 -0.43 -26.25
N ALA A 183 41.32 0.23 -27.18
CA ALA A 183 41.71 -0.25 -28.51
C ALA A 183 40.59 -0.75 -29.45
N ALA A 184 40.04 0.18 -30.24
CA ALA A 184 39.78 -0.14 -31.62
C ALA A 184 41.15 -0.26 -32.31
N ASP A 185 41.59 -1.51 -32.49
CA ASP A 185 42.84 -1.87 -33.15
C ASP A 185 42.92 -1.26 -34.55
N GLU A 186 44.05 -0.61 -34.82
CA GLU A 186 44.59 -0.42 -36.15
C GLU A 186 44.93 -1.79 -36.76
N GLN A 187 44.24 -2.16 -37.84
CA GLN A 187 44.81 -2.83 -39.03
C GLN A 187 43.84 -2.81 -40.20
#